data_AF-A0A3N0AX09-F1
#
_entry.id   AF-A0A3N0AX09-F1
#
_cell.length_a   1.000
_cell.length_b   1.000
_cell.length_c   1.000
_cell.angle_alpha   90.00
_cell.angle_beta   90.00
_cell.angle_gamma   90.00
#
_symmetry.space_group_name_H-M   'P 1'
#
loop_
_entity.id
_entity.type
_entity.pdbx_description
1 polymer ?
#
loop_
_entity_poly.entity_id
_entity_poly.type
_entity_poly.pdbx_seq_one_letter_code
_entity_poly.pdbx_strand_id
1 'polypeptide(L)'
;MENLLIATILCMALDVATGVAGAVKAGALKSGKMREGLWHKAGFFGLIALAYLLEFAASVADLGISVPAVSAVCAFVILTEVVSIVENLCVLNPDIKDSPVGKTLASPGGEPGEKEE
;
A
#
# COMPACT_ATOMS: atom_id res chain seq x y z
N MET A 1 17.43 -6.15 -5.57
CA MET A 1 16.36 -5.33 -6.15
C MET A 1 15.14 -6.19 -6.49
N GLU A 2 15.30 -7.28 -7.25
CA GLU A 2 14.20 -8.20 -7.62
C GLU A 2 13.36 -8.70 -6.43
N ASN A 3 14.01 -9.20 -5.37
CA ASN A 3 13.30 -9.66 -4.16
C ASN A 3 12.43 -8.56 -3.51
N LEU A 4 12.87 -7.30 -3.58
CA LEU A 4 12.17 -6.17 -2.99
C LEU A 4 10.94 -5.79 -3.81
N LEU A 5 11.03 -5.84 -5.14
CA LEU A 5 9.87 -5.67 -6.01
C LEU A 5 8.83 -6.77 -5.78
N ILE A 6 9.27 -8.02 -5.70
CA ILE A 6 8.38 -9.15 -5.42
C ILE A 6 7.66 -8.93 -4.09
N ALA A 7 8.40 -8.58 -3.03
CA ALA A 7 7.80 -8.26 -1.73
C ALA A 7 6.79 -7.11 -1.83
N THR A 8 7.11 -6.05 -2.57
CA THR A 8 6.24 -4.88 -2.77
C THR A 8 4.92 -5.28 -3.44
N ILE A 9 4.99 -6.07 -4.51
CA ILE A 9 3.80 -6.56 -5.24
C ILE A 9 2.96 -7.48 -4.34
N LEU A 10 3.62 -8.37 -3.58
CA LEU A 10 2.93 -9.25 -2.63
C LEU A 10 2.24 -8.46 -1.51
N CYS A 11 2.85 -7.39 -0.99
CA CYS A 11 2.21 -6.49 -0.03
C CYS A 11 0.97 -5.83 -0.64
N MET A 12 1.06 -5.26 -1.83
CA MET A 12 -0.11 -4.68 -2.52
C MET A 12 -1.22 -5.70 -2.74
N ALA A 13 -0.87 -6.92 -3.16
CA ALA A 13 -1.84 -8.00 -3.37
C ALA A 13 -2.50 -8.44 -2.06
N LEU A 14 -1.72 -8.56 -0.98
CA LEU A 14 -2.23 -8.90 0.34
C LEU A 14 -3.14 -7.81 0.90
N ASP A 15 -2.82 -6.53 0.67
CA ASP A 15 -3.70 -5.44 1.08
C ASP A 15 -5.04 -5.47 0.34
N VAL A 16 -5.03 -5.67 -0.98
CA VAL A 16 -6.27 -5.84 -1.74
C VAL A 16 -7.08 -7.03 -1.21
N ALA A 17 -6.43 -8.17 -0.96
CA ALA A 17 -7.10 -9.36 -0.45
C ALA A 17 -7.71 -9.14 0.94
N THR A 18 -6.95 -8.56 1.87
CA THR A 18 -7.41 -8.27 3.24
C THR A 18 -8.48 -7.20 3.26
N GLY A 19 -8.37 -6.14 2.44
CA GLY A 19 -9.39 -5.10 2.31
C GLY A 19 -10.70 -5.62 1.73
N VAL A 20 -10.65 -6.48 0.72
CA VAL A 20 -11.85 -7.16 0.19
C VAL A 20 -12.47 -8.05 1.25
N ALA A 21 -11.68 -8.88 1.93
CA ALA A 21 -12.17 -9.76 2.98
C ALA A 21 -12.80 -8.96 4.14
N GLY A 22 -12.18 -7.86 4.56
CA GLY A 22 -12.72 -6.95 5.58
C GLY A 22 -14.04 -6.32 5.16
N ALA A 23 -14.13 -5.83 3.92
CA ALA A 23 -15.36 -5.24 3.39
C ALA A 23 -16.50 -6.26 3.26
N VAL A 24 -16.19 -7.51 2.87
CA VAL A 24 -17.16 -8.61 2.84
C VAL A 24 -17.66 -8.93 4.26
N LYS A 25 -16.75 -9.09 5.22
CA LYS A 25 -17.11 -9.34 6.63
C LYS A 25 -18.02 -8.24 7.20
N ALA A 26 -17.75 -6.99 6.84
CA ALA A 26 -18.53 -5.84 7.30
C ALA A 26 -19.83 -5.60 6.51
N GLY A 27 -20.13 -6.39 5.47
CA GLY A 27 -21.28 -6.16 4.58
C GLY A 27 -21.20 -4.83 3.81
N ALA A 28 -20.00 -4.28 3.65
CA ALA A 28 -19.76 -2.93 3.13
C ALA A 28 -19.01 -2.93 1.78
N LEU A 29 -19.04 -4.04 1.06
CA LEU A 29 -18.39 -4.17 -0.24
C LEU A 29 -19.03 -3.22 -1.26
N LYS A 30 -18.31 -2.16 -1.63
CA LYS A 30 -18.73 -1.19 -2.64
C LYS A 30 -17.70 -1.16 -3.78
N SER A 31 -18.14 -1.49 -4.99
CA SER A 31 -17.28 -1.54 -6.18
C SER A 31 -16.59 -0.21 -6.49
N GLY A 32 -17.26 0.92 -6.23
CA GLY A 32 -16.67 2.26 -6.34
C GLY A 32 -15.44 2.42 -5.45
N LYS A 33 -15.57 2.10 -4.16
CA LYS A 33 -14.47 2.17 -3.18
C LYS A 33 -13.32 1.20 -3.53
N MET A 34 -13.65 -0.01 -3.99
CA MET A 34 -12.63 -0.96 -4.44
C MET A 34 -11.84 -0.43 -5.65
N ARG A 35 -12.52 0.17 -6.62
CA ARG A 35 -11.88 0.75 -7.79
C ARG A 35 -10.96 1.91 -7.41
N GLU A 36 -11.40 2.76 -6.48
CA GLU A 36 -10.57 3.84 -5.95
C GLU A 36 -9.31 3.32 -5.26
N GLY A 37 -9.44 2.29 -4.40
CA GLY A 37 -8.29 1.60 -3.81
C GLY A 37 -7.32 1.02 -4.85
N LEU A 38 -7.85 0.44 -5.93
CA LEU A 38 -7.01 -0.05 -7.04
C LEU A 38 -6.29 1.09 -7.79
N TRP A 39 -6.94 2.25 -7.99
CA TRP A 39 -6.30 3.41 -8.61
C TRP A 39 -5.18 3.99 -7.75
N HIS A 40 -5.33 4.00 -6.42
CA HIS A 40 -4.24 4.38 -5.53
C HIS A 40 -3.02 3.46 -5.68
N LYS A 41 -3.23 2.14 -5.75
CA LYS A 41 -2.15 1.17 -5.98
C LYS A 41 -1.56 1.26 -7.38
N ALA A 42 -2.36 1.56 -8.40
CA ALA A 42 -1.87 1.87 -9.75
C ALA A 42 -0.92 3.08 -9.74
N GLY A 43 -1.18 4.07 -8.88
CA GLY A 43 -0.26 5.18 -8.62
C GLY A 43 1.10 4.72 -8.10
N PHE A 44 1.15 3.73 -7.19
CA PHE A 44 2.42 3.16 -6.73
C PHE A 44 3.18 2.42 -7.83
N PHE A 45 2.50 1.69 -8.71
CA PHE A 45 3.15 1.11 -9.89
C PHE A 45 3.74 2.20 -10.81
N GLY A 46 3.02 3.31 -11.02
CA GLY A 46 3.52 4.47 -11.74
C GLY A 46 4.77 5.07 -11.08
N LEU A 47 4.78 5.17 -9.76
CA LEU A 47 5.93 5.68 -9.00
C LEU A 47 7.16 4.76 -9.11
N ILE A 48 6.97 3.45 -9.06
CA ILE A 48 8.04 2.47 -9.27
C ILE A 48 8.59 2.59 -10.70
N ALA A 49 7.72 2.69 -11.70
CA ALA A 49 8.13 2.88 -13.09
C ALA A 49 8.92 4.19 -13.28
N LEU A 50 8.47 5.28 -12.65
CA LEU A 50 9.20 6.55 -12.66
C LEU A 50 10.58 6.42 -12.01
N ALA A 51 10.70 5.70 -10.89
CA ALA A 51 11.99 5.46 -10.24
C ALA A 51 12.96 4.72 -11.17
N TYR A 52 12.47 3.71 -11.91
CA TYR A 52 13.27 3.03 -12.93
C TYR A 52 13.74 3.97 -14.03
N LEU A 53 12.87 4.85 -14.54
CA LEU A 53 13.24 5.84 -15.55
C LEU A 53 14.30 6.81 -15.04
N LEU A 54 14.24 7.22 -13.77
CA LEU A 54 15.23 8.11 -13.16
C LEU A 54 16.59 7.44 -12.99
N GLU A 55 16.64 6.20 -12.50
CA GLU A 55 17.89 5.45 -12.41
C GLU A 55 18.51 5.23 -13.79
N PHE A 56 17.68 4.88 -14.78
CA PHE A 56 18.12 4.73 -16.16
C PHE A 56 18.68 6.04 -16.73
N ALA A 57 17.96 7.16 -16.58
CA ALA A 57 18.41 8.47 -17.05
C ALA A 57 19.73 8.88 -16.38
N ALA A 58 19.88 8.63 -15.08
CA ALA A 58 21.13 8.92 -14.36
C ALA A 58 22.31 8.10 -14.89
N SER A 59 22.08 6.83 -15.26
CA SER A 59 23.11 5.98 -15.86
C SER A 59 23.52 6.43 -17.27
N VAL A 60 22.56 6.91 -18.08
CA VAL A 60 22.83 7.39 -19.45
C VAL A 60 23.55 8.74 -19.42
N ALA A 61 23.21 9.60 -18.47
CA ALA A 61 23.81 10.92 -18.31
C ALA A 61 25.18 10.90 -17.62
N ASP A 62 25.67 9.74 -17.19
CA ASP A 62 26.93 9.53 -16.46
C ASP A 62 27.12 10.55 -15.32
N LEU A 63 26.08 10.73 -14.50
CA LEU A 63 26.05 11.75 -13.45
C LEU A 63 27.08 11.51 -12.32
N GLY A 64 27.85 10.42 -12.38
CA GLY A 64 28.81 10.03 -11.34
C GLY A 64 28.17 9.67 -9.99
N ILE A 65 26.84 9.56 -9.93
CA ILE A 65 26.08 9.24 -8.71
C ILE A 65 25.18 8.02 -8.96
N SER A 66 25.12 7.13 -7.97
CA SER A 66 24.17 6.01 -7.94
C SER A 66 23.04 6.33 -6.97
N VAL A 67 21.85 6.66 -7.47
CA VAL A 67 20.67 6.89 -6.63
C VAL A 67 19.84 5.61 -6.60
N PRO A 68 19.66 4.92 -5.46
CA PRO A 68 18.85 3.70 -5.36
C PRO A 68 17.35 4.04 -5.26
N ALA A 69 16.84 4.83 -6.21
CA ALA A 69 15.48 5.35 -6.23
C ALA A 69 14.42 4.25 -6.22
N VAL A 70 14.60 3.17 -6.99
CA VAL A 70 13.66 2.03 -7.05
C VAL A 70 13.57 1.38 -5.68
N SER A 71 14.70 1.18 -5.02
CA SER A 71 14.73 0.54 -3.69
C SER A 71 14.06 1.42 -2.63
N ALA A 72 14.29 2.74 -2.69
CA ALA A 72 13.65 3.70 -1.80
C ALA A 72 12.12 3.72 -1.99
N VAL A 73 11.65 3.76 -3.24
CA VAL A 73 10.22 3.75 -3.56
C VAL A 73 9.57 2.43 -3.11
N CYS A 74 10.20 1.29 -3.37
CA CYS A 74 9.67 0.00 -2.92
C CYS A 74 9.54 -0.07 -1.40
N ALA A 75 10.55 0.40 -0.65
CA ALA A 75 10.48 0.46 0.80
C ALA A 75 9.33 1.35 1.29
N PHE A 76 9.17 2.53 0.69
CA PHE A 76 8.05 3.43 0.98
C PHE A 76 6.69 2.77 0.73
N VAL A 77 6.52 2.09 -0.40
CA VAL A 77 5.26 1.41 -0.73
C VAL A 77 5.00 0.25 0.23
N ILE A 78 5.99 -0.59 0.52
CA ILE A 78 5.85 -1.68 1.50
C ILE A 78 5.37 -1.15 2.85
N LEU A 79 5.98 -0.06 3.36
CA LEU A 79 5.57 0.52 4.63
C LEU A 79 4.12 1.00 4.61
N THR A 80 3.70 1.64 3.51
CA THR A 80 2.33 2.12 3.33
C THR A 80 1.34 0.94 3.29
N GLU A 81 1.68 -0.12 2.55
CA GLU A 81 0.86 -1.33 2.43
C GLU A 81 0.75 -2.09 3.77
N VAL A 82 1.83 -2.13 4.57
CA VAL A 82 1.79 -2.75 5.90
C VAL A 82 0.78 -2.08 6.81
N VAL A 83 0.71 -0.74 6.80
CA VAL A 83 -0.29 0.00 7.58
C VAL A 83 -1.71 -0.38 7.12
N SER A 84 -1.98 -0.34 5.82
CA SER A 84 -3.29 -0.70 5.26
C SER A 84 -3.69 -2.15 5.56
N ILE A 85 -2.75 -3.09 5.48
CA ILE A 85 -2.98 -4.50 5.84
C ILE A 85 -3.36 -4.61 7.31
N VAL A 86 -2.67 -3.93 8.22
CA VAL A 86 -2.98 -3.98 9.65
C VAL A 86 -4.38 -3.41 9.94
N GLU A 87 -4.77 -2.33 9.28
CA GLU A 87 -6.12 -1.77 9.39
C GLU A 87 -7.19 -2.77 8.93
N ASN A 88 -6.98 -3.40 7.77
CA ASN A 88 -7.87 -4.44 7.24
C ASN A 88 -7.93 -5.67 8.16
N LEU A 89 -6.80 -6.07 8.74
CA LEU A 89 -6.72 -7.16 9.70
C LEU A 89 -7.45 -6.85 11.01
N CYS A 90 -7.44 -5.60 11.49
CA CYS A 90 -8.22 -5.20 12.67
C CYS A 90 -9.73 -5.32 12.44
N VAL A 91 -10.21 -5.08 11.20
CA VAL A 91 -11.61 -5.33 10.83
C VAL A 91 -11.90 -6.83 10.82
N LEU A 92 -11.00 -7.64 10.27
CA LEU A 92 -11.14 -9.10 10.18
C LEU A 92 -11.03 -9.81 11.53
N ASN A 93 -10.16 -9.34 12.41
CA ASN A 93 -9.97 -9.86 13.75
C ASN A 93 -9.76 -8.68 14.74
N PRO A 94 -10.82 -8.27 15.46
CA PRO A 94 -10.75 -7.17 16.42
C PRO A 94 -9.70 -7.35 17.52
N ASP A 95 -9.32 -8.58 17.87
CA ASP A 95 -8.28 -8.83 18.88
C ASP A 95 -6.91 -8.29 18.44
N ILE A 96 -6.67 -8.19 17.13
CA ILE A 96 -5.47 -7.57 16.57
C ILE A 96 -5.43 -6.08 16.89
N LYS A 97 -6.58 -5.41 16.97
CA LYS A 97 -6.68 -3.99 17.31
C LYS A 97 -6.12 -3.69 18.70
N ASP A 98 -6.32 -4.60 19.64
CA ASP A 98 -5.82 -4.46 21.01
C ASP A 98 -4.37 -4.88 21.20
N SER A 99 -3.77 -5.52 20.18
CA SER A 99 -2.35 -5.87 20.17
C SER A 99 -1.44 -4.63 20.07
N PRO A 100 -0.15 -4.74 20.45
CA PRO A 100 0.81 -3.66 20.29
C PRO A 100 0.93 -3.16 18.84
N VAL A 101 0.77 -4.05 17.86
CA VAL A 101 0.84 -3.71 16.43
C VAL A 101 -0.40 -2.95 16.00
N GLY A 102 -1.60 -3.41 16.39
CA GLY A 102 -2.85 -2.71 16.10
C GLY A 102 -2.87 -1.30 16.70
N LYS A 103 -2.44 -1.14 17.95
CA LYS A 103 -2.40 0.18 18.62
C LYS A 103 -1.40 1.17 18.03
N THR A 104 -0.32 0.69 17.42
CA THR A 104 0.74 1.55 16.88
C THR A 104 0.53 1.88 15.41
N LEU A 105 -0.04 0.95 14.63
CA LEU A 105 -0.16 1.08 13.18
C LEU A 105 -1.59 1.29 12.69
N ALA A 106 -2.61 0.83 13.43
CA ALA A 106 -3.99 1.17 13.08
C ALA A 106 -4.31 2.56 13.63
N SER A 107 -4.69 3.48 12.75
CA SER A 107 -5.10 4.82 13.18
C SER A 107 -6.37 4.74 14.04
N PRO A 108 -6.52 5.55 15.12
CA PRO A 108 -7.75 5.64 15.88
C PRO A 108 -8.86 6.30 15.03
N GLY A 109 -9.51 5.50 14.17
CA GLY A 109 -10.68 5.89 13.41
C GLY A 109 -10.37 6.52 12.06
N GLY A 110 -10.52 5.73 10.99
CA GLY A 110 -10.95 6.30 9.72
C GLY A 110 -12.33 6.92 9.93
N GLU A 111 -12.45 8.22 9.67
CA GLU A 111 -13.71 8.95 9.77
C GLU A 111 -14.81 8.26 8.94
N PRO A 112 -16.05 8.20 9.44
CA PRO A 112 -17.19 7.81 8.62
C PRO A 112 -17.30 8.82 7.49
N GLY A 113 -16.89 8.40 6.28
CA GLY A 113 -17.02 9.21 5.07
C GLY A 113 -18.38 9.88 5.02
N GLU A 114 -18.34 11.21 4.93
CA GLU A 114 -19.50 12.08 4.82
C GLU A 114 -20.48 11.54 3.78
N LYS A 115 -21.76 11.70 4.12
CA LYS A 115 -22.86 11.47 3.21
C LYS A 115 -22.72 12.47 2.07
N GLU A 116 -22.39 12.01 0.88
CA GLU A 116 -22.67 12.78 -0.33
C GLU A 116 -24.18 12.74 -0.57
N GLU A 117 -24.80 13.92 -0.46
CA GLU A 117 -26.19 14.22 -0.85
C GLU A 117 -26.42 14.07 -2.35
#